data_AF-A0A925JHM8-F1
#
_entry.id   AF-A0A925JHM8-F1
#
_cell.length_a   1.000
_cell.length_b   1.000
_cell.length_c   1.000
_cell.angle_alpha   90.00
_cell.angle_beta   90.00
_cell.angle_gamma   90.00
#
_symmetry.space_group_name_H-M   'P 1'
#
loop_
_entity.id
_entity.type
_entity.pdbx_description
1 polymer ?
#
loop_
_entity_poly.entity_id
_entity_poly.type
_entity_poly.pdbx_seq_one_letter_code
_entity_poly.pdbx_strand_id
1 'polypeptide(L)' 'YSLYTIPGEKEWTIIFNKAANQWGTVYKEEQDQLRITAKPETTESFKENLTFLISKNGEISLEWGKTEVEFEVK' A
#
# COMPACT_ATOMS: atom_id res chain seq x y z
N TYR A 1 -9.98 -10.07 -2.24
CA TYR A 1 -9.53 -8.83 -1.59
C TYR A 1 -9.07 -7.85 -2.64
N SER A 2 -9.19 -6.57 -2.34
CA SER A 2 -8.65 -5.46 -3.13
C SER A 2 -7.69 -4.65 -2.27
N LEU A 3 -6.79 -3.92 -2.91
CA LEU A 3 -5.81 -3.05 -2.27
C LEU A 3 -6.09 -1.60 -2.68
N TYR A 4 -6.24 -0.72 -1.70
CA TYR A 4 -6.32 0.72 -1.91
C TYR A 4 -5.16 1.41 -1.18
N THR A 5 -4.67 2.50 -1.75
CA THR A 5 -3.65 3.34 -1.13
C THR A 5 -4.06 4.80 -1.22
N ILE A 6 -3.80 5.58 -0.16
CA ILE A 6 -4.10 7.02 -0.10
C ILE A 6 -2.79 7.78 0.17
N PRO A 7 -2.04 8.19 -0.87
CA PRO A 7 -0.76 8.89 -0.72
C PRO A 7 -0.86 10.23 -0.05
N GLY A 8 0.07 10.47 0.88
CA GLY A 8 0.32 11.75 1.52
C GLY A 8 1.82 11.93 1.75
N GLU A 9 2.28 13.17 1.84
CA GLU A 9 3.73 13.48 1.99
C GLU A 9 4.33 13.00 3.31
N LYS A 10 3.50 12.88 4.35
CA LYS A 10 3.94 12.50 5.71
C LYS A 10 3.48 11.11 6.12
N GLU A 11 2.38 10.64 5.54
CA GLU A 11 1.73 9.40 5.91
C GLU A 11 1.01 8.83 4.68
N TRP A 12 1.24 7.54 4.42
CA TRP A 12 0.52 6.75 3.44
C TRP A 12 -0.46 5.84 4.16
N THR A 13 -1.73 5.86 3.75
CA THR A 13 -2.69 4.84 4.21
C THR A 13 -2.75 3.69 3.21
N ILE A 14 -2.64 2.46 3.69
CA ILE A 14 -2.77 1.21 2.93
C ILE A 14 -3.98 0.44 3.47
N ILE A 15 -4.87 0.01 2.58
CA ILE A 15 -6.14 -0.62 2.95
C ILE A 15 -6.33 -1.92 2.17
N PHE A 16 -6.51 -3.02 2.92
CA PHE A 16 -6.96 -4.29 2.39
C PHE A 16 -8.46 -4.41 2.58
N ASN A 17 -9.22 -4.47 1.49
CA ASN A 17 -10.67 -4.49 1.52
C ASN A 17 -11.20 -5.86 1.05
N LYS A 18 -12.27 -6.34 1.69
CA LYS A 18 -12.89 -7.65 1.42
C LYS A 18 -13.54 -7.72 0.05
N ALA A 19 -14.04 -6.59 -0.47
CA ALA A 19 -14.66 -6.54 -1.78
C ALA A 19 -13.63 -6.85 -2.87
N ALA A 20 -13.87 -7.92 -3.62
CA ALA A 20 -13.09 -8.28 -4.82
C ALA A 20 -13.87 -7.89 -6.08
N ASN A 21 -13.20 -7.91 -7.24
CA ASN A 21 -13.81 -7.71 -8.56
C ASN A 21 -14.58 -6.38 -8.71
N GLN A 22 -14.12 -5.33 -8.02
CA GLN A 22 -14.61 -3.98 -8.22
C GLN A 22 -13.90 -3.37 -9.44
N TRP A 23 -14.64 -2.65 -10.27
CA TRP A 23 -14.07 -1.79 -11.30
C TRP A 23 -14.11 -0.33 -10.82
N GLY A 24 -12.95 0.34 -10.82
CA GLY A 24 -12.83 1.72 -10.36
C GLY A 24 -12.73 1.86 -8.84
N THR A 25 -13.17 3.00 -8.32
CA THR A 25 -12.97 3.44 -6.93
C THR A 25 -14.18 3.20 -6.02
N VAL A 26 -15.08 2.28 -6.39
CA VAL A 26 -16.18 1.91 -5.51
C VAL A 26 -15.60 1.32 -4.24
N TYR A 27 -15.75 2.06 -3.15
CA TYR A 27 -15.12 1.80 -1.87
C TYR A 27 -16.16 1.93 -0.76
N LYS A 28 -16.11 0.99 0.18
CA LYS A 28 -16.96 0.93 1.37
C LYS A 28 -16.08 0.61 2.56
N GLU A 29 -15.97 1.54 3.49
CA GLU A 29 -15.10 1.42 4.67
C GLU A 29 -15.52 0.24 5.55
N GLU A 30 -16.79 -0.15 5.56
CA GLU A 30 -17.27 -1.31 6.33
C GLU A 30 -16.72 -2.65 5.80
N GLN A 31 -16.14 -2.64 4.60
CA GLN A 31 -15.51 -3.81 3.99
C GLN A 31 -13.99 -3.87 4.25
N ASP A 32 -13.43 -2.91 4.98
CA ASP A 32 -12.01 -2.92 5.33
C ASP A 32 -11.70 -4.10 6.24
N GLN A 33 -10.77 -4.94 5.80
CA GLN A 33 -10.20 -6.02 6.61
C GLN A 33 -9.01 -5.52 7.43
N LEU A 34 -8.23 -4.61 6.86
CA LEU A 34 -7.04 -4.06 7.49
C LEU A 34 -6.75 -2.68 6.91
N ARG A 35 -6.43 -1.73 7.79
CA ARG A 35 -6.03 -0.37 7.45
C ARG A 35 -4.76 -0.06 8.23
N ILE A 36 -3.69 0.24 7.51
CA ILE A 36 -2.37 0.53 8.06
C ILE A 36 -1.97 1.93 7.61
N THR A 37 -1.32 2.68 8.50
CA THR A 37 -0.58 3.88 8.11
C THR A 37 0.91 3.61 8.21
N ALA A 38 1.65 4.13 7.24
CA ALA A 38 3.10 4.00 7.18
C ALA A 38 3.71 5.29 6.63
N LYS A 39 4.93 5.58 7.04
CA LYS A 39 5.61 6.81 6.65
C LYS A 39 6.33 6.59 5.30
N PRO A 40 6.12 7.46 4.30
CA PRO A 40 6.91 7.42 3.08
C PRO A 40 8.34 7.89 3.30
N GLU A 41 9.25 7.18 2.66
CA GLU A 41 10.68 7.46 2.62
C GLU A 41 11.13 7.72 1.18
N THR A 42 12.23 8.46 1.05
CA THR A 42 12.82 8.74 -0.26
C THR A 42 13.89 7.72 -0.58
N THR A 43 13.78 7.07 -1.74
CA THR A 43 14.76 6.10 -2.21
C THR A 43 15.90 6.77 -2.99
N GLU A 44 17.08 6.16 -2.96
CA GLU A 44 18.21 6.59 -3.80
C GLU A 44 17.94 6.31 -5.28
N SER A 45 17.42 5.12 -5.58
CA SER A 45 17.12 4.65 -6.93
C SER A 45 15.68 5.00 -7.35
N PHE A 46 15.51 5.38 -8.61
CA PHE A 46 14.19 5.64 -9.19
C PHE A 46 13.56 4.35 -9.72
N LYS A 47 12.28 4.11 -9.42
CA LYS A 47 11.48 2.98 -9.93
C LYS A 47 10.37 3.46 -10.85
N GLU A 48 10.46 3.14 -12.15
CA GLU A 48 9.40 3.46 -13.13
C GLU A 48 8.10 2.70 -12.84
N ASN A 49 8.23 1.43 -12.46
CA ASN A 49 7.10 0.55 -12.15
C ASN A 49 6.79 0.56 -10.67
N LEU A 50 5.50 0.53 -10.32
CA LEU A 50 5.06 0.23 -8.97
C LEU A 50 5.49 -1.21 -8.62
N THR A 51 6.46 -1.32 -7.72
CA THR A 51 7.09 -2.59 -7.33
C THR A 51 6.65 -2.98 -5.92
N PHE A 52 6.31 -4.25 -5.75
CA PHE A 52 5.92 -4.84 -4.48
C PHE A 52 6.97 -5.86 -4.06
N LEU A 53 7.68 -5.60 -2.97
CA LEU A 53 8.61 -6.55 -2.36
C LEU A 53 7.91 -7.15 -1.14
N ILE A 54 7.74 -8.47 -1.13
CA ILE A 54 7.00 -9.17 -0.07
C ILE A 54 7.90 -10.23 0.54
N SER A 55 8.23 -10.07 1.82
CA SER A 55 9.02 -11.03 2.58
C SER A 55 8.15 -12.13 3.19
N LYS A 56 8.77 -13.26 3.57
CA LYS A 56 8.05 -14.39 4.18
C LYS A 56 7.57 -14.11 5.61
N ASN A 57 8.16 -13.13 6.29
CA ASN A 57 7.77 -12.67 7.62
C ASN A 57 6.67 -11.59 7.59
N GLY A 58 6.12 -11.27 6.42
CA GLY A 58 5.00 -10.34 6.30
C GLY A 58 5.41 -8.87 6.20
N GLU A 59 6.70 -8.58 6.01
CA GLU A 59 7.16 -7.23 5.66
C GLU A 59 6.93 -7.00 4.17
N ILE A 60 6.38 -5.83 3.86
CA ILE A 60 6.04 -5.43 2.50
C ILE A 60 6.63 -4.04 2.25
N SER A 61 7.34 -3.89 1.14
CA SER A 61 7.76 -2.60 0.60
C SER A 61 7.02 -2.30 -0.70
N LEU A 62 6.47 -1.09 -0.81
CA LEU A 62 5.87 -0.51 -2.00
C LEU A 62 6.79 0.59 -2.53
N GLU A 63 7.36 0.38 -3.72
CA GLU A 63 8.27 1.34 -4.34
C GLU A 63 7.70 1.90 -5.65
N TRP A 64 7.68 3.22 -5.79
CA TRP A 64 7.38 3.89 -7.06
C TRP A 64 7.97 5.29 -7.14
N GLY A 65 8.56 5.64 -8.28
CA GLY A 65 9.33 6.85 -8.44
C GLY A 65 10.51 6.87 -7.47
N LYS A 66 10.59 7.91 -6.63
CA LYS A 66 11.55 7.99 -5.52
C LYS A 66 10.92 7.73 -4.15
N THR A 67 9.74 7.13 -4.12
CA THR A 67 9.00 6.90 -2.88
C THR A 67 9.00 5.42 -2.56
N GLU A 68 9.31 5.11 -1.30
CA GLU A 68 9.14 3.79 -0.71
C GLU A 68 8.28 3.89 0.54
N VAL A 69 7.46 2.88 0.76
CA VAL A 69 6.74 2.71 2.03
C VAL A 69 6.79 1.25 2.45
N GLU A 70 7.31 1.06 3.65
CA GLU A 70 7.39 -0.24 4.30
C GLU A 70 6.32 -0.39 5.38
N PHE A 71 5.70 -1.56 5.44
CA PHE A 71 4.76 -1.93 6.49
C PHE A 71 4.74 -3.44 6.71
N GLU A 72 4.27 -3.86 7.88
CA GLU A 72 4.15 -5.27 8.25
C GLU A 72 2.67 -5.70 8.28
N VAL A 73 2.39 -6.89 7.77
CA VAL A 73 1.09 -7.56 7.86
C VAL A 73 1.27 -8.85 8.66
N LYS A 74 0.57 -8.97 9.79
CA LYS A 74 0.58 -10.14 10.69
C LYS A 74 -0.68 -10.98 10.54
#